data_AF-A0A0B7FWR0-F1
#
_entry.id   AF-A0A0B7FWR0-F1
#
_cell.length_a   1.000
_cell.length_b   1.000
_cell.length_c   1.000
_cell.angle_alpha   90.00
_cell.angle_beta   90.00
_cell.angle_gamma   90.00
#
_symmetry.space_group_name_H-M   'P 1'
#
loop_
_entity.id
_entity.type
_entity.pdbx_description
1 polymer ?
#
loop_
_entity_poly.entity_id
_entity_poly.type
_entity_poly.pdbx_seq_one_letter_code
_entity_poly.pdbx_strand_id
1 'polypeptide(L)'
;MNSLYTLGLRQTASINGDLEKLRSGDASPGLQGQISTSLTGFNRTIDDYETMAKKEMIKAKQEKAFMRVSKFRADATELRAEFDRVKNQVANAKSKANRDDLLGDAGQTGPSVSRQRFNVNNPSNMGEHSENPFAASAQPTYNLREDHALREHSFIDSTENQLDAFIAQGREVLDNLVDQRNVLKGTQRRLLDAANTLGLSRDVIGWIEKRTTQDTIIFVVGAVFTFFCFWLIWHYLG
;
A
#
# COMPACT_ATOMS: atom_id res chain seq x y z
N MET A 1 -19.85 5.64 -19.93
CA MET A 1 -20.16 4.49 -19.04
C MET A 1 -19.36 3.25 -19.41
N ASN A 2 -19.66 2.52 -20.49
CA ASN A 2 -18.94 1.26 -20.79
C ASN A 2 -17.43 1.45 -21.02
N SER A 3 -17.00 2.54 -21.66
CA SER A 3 -15.58 2.87 -21.85
C SER A 3 -14.82 3.06 -20.54
N LEU A 4 -15.41 3.78 -19.58
CA LEU A 4 -14.85 3.97 -18.23
C LEU A 4 -14.77 2.65 -17.46
N TYR A 5 -15.77 1.78 -17.60
CA TYR A 5 -15.74 0.45 -16.99
C TYR A 5 -14.58 -0.39 -17.54
N THR A 6 -14.39 -0.41 -18.87
CA THR A 6 -13.27 -1.12 -19.49
C THR A 6 -11.91 -0.51 -19.14
N LEU A 7 -11.85 0.82 -18.97
CA LEU A 7 -10.64 1.52 -18.53
C LEU A 7 -10.29 1.14 -17.09
N GLY A 8 -11.28 1.14 -16.19
CA GLY A 8 -11.11 0.73 -14.79
C GLY A 8 -10.59 -0.70 -14.70
N LEU A 9 -11.16 -1.65 -15.45
CA LEU A 9 -10.67 -3.04 -15.50
C LEU A 9 -9.21 -3.14 -15.96
N ARG A 10 -8.81 -2.37 -16.98
CA ARG A 10 -7.42 -2.35 -17.46
C ARG A 10 -6.47 -1.75 -16.42
N GLN A 11 -6.89 -0.69 -15.72
CA GLN A 11 -6.11 -0.08 -14.65
C GLN A 11 -5.95 -1.04 -13.46
N THR A 12 -7.01 -1.73 -13.04
CA THR A 12 -6.94 -2.80 -12.04
C THR A 12 -5.94 -3.88 -12.45
N ALA A 13 -6.00 -4.34 -13.70
CA ALA A 13 -5.06 -5.35 -14.22
C ALA A 13 -3.61 -4.85 -14.25
N SER A 14 -3.36 -3.59 -14.63
CA SER A 14 -2.01 -3.04 -14.64
C SER A 14 -1.45 -2.85 -13.22
N ILE A 15 -2.28 -2.37 -12.27
CA ILE A 15 -1.88 -2.22 -10.87
C ILE A 15 -1.53 -3.58 -10.27
N ASN A 16 -2.32 -4.63 -10.54
CA ASN A 16 -1.99 -5.99 -10.10
C ASN A 16 -0.68 -6.50 -10.71
N GLY A 17 -0.45 -6.25 -12.01
CA GLY A 17 0.80 -6.63 -12.66
C GLY A 17 2.03 -5.92 -12.08
N ASP A 18 1.89 -4.64 -11.74
CA ASP A 18 2.96 -3.87 -11.11
C ASP A 18 3.16 -4.24 -9.63
N LEU A 19 2.09 -4.57 -8.90
CA LEU A 19 2.16 -5.14 -7.54
C LEU A 19 2.91 -6.47 -7.51
N GLU A 20 2.68 -7.35 -8.49
CA GLU A 20 3.38 -8.63 -8.56
C GLU A 20 4.88 -8.44 -8.83
N LYS A 21 5.26 -7.46 -9.65
CA LYS A 21 6.68 -7.08 -9.82
C LYS A 21 7.30 -6.59 -8.52
N LEU A 22 6.57 -5.76 -7.77
CA LEU A 22 7.01 -5.27 -6.47
C LEU A 22 7.18 -6.42 -5.46
N ARG A 23 6.28 -7.41 -5.50
CA ARG A 23 6.35 -8.64 -4.70
C ARG A 23 7.50 -9.56 -5.11
N SER A 24 7.84 -9.63 -6.40
CA SER A 24 9.01 -10.39 -6.88
C SER A 24 10.37 -9.81 -6.44
N GLY A 25 10.37 -8.69 -5.70
CA GLY A 25 11.56 -8.07 -5.13
C GLY A 25 12.10 -6.89 -5.94
N ASP A 26 11.46 -6.55 -7.07
CA ASP A 26 11.83 -5.40 -7.89
C ASP A 26 11.24 -4.11 -7.29
N ALA A 27 11.72 -3.77 -6.09
CA ALA A 27 11.25 -2.64 -5.32
C ALA A 27 11.95 -1.34 -5.73
N SER A 28 11.90 -1.05 -7.03
CA SER A 28 12.39 0.21 -7.57
C SER A 28 11.52 1.38 -7.08
N PRO A 29 12.11 2.49 -6.60
CA PRO A 29 11.39 3.71 -6.26
C PRO A 29 10.50 4.22 -7.42
N GLY A 30 10.94 4.01 -8.67
CA GLY A 30 10.17 4.38 -9.86
C GLY A 30 8.89 3.56 -10.01
N LEU A 31 8.95 2.26 -9.72
CA LEU A 31 7.80 1.36 -9.77
C LEU A 31 6.79 1.69 -8.65
N GLN A 32 7.28 2.05 -7.46
CA GLN A 32 6.43 2.54 -6.36
C GLN A 32 5.71 3.84 -6.73
N GLY A 33 6.39 4.77 -7.39
CA GLY A 33 5.80 6.01 -7.90
C GLY A 33 4.78 5.77 -9.01
N GLN A 34 5.06 4.83 -9.92
CA GLN A 34 4.14 4.41 -10.97
C GLN A 34 2.84 3.80 -10.40
N ILE A 35 2.95 2.88 -9.42
CA ILE A 35 1.78 2.30 -8.76
C ILE A 35 0.97 3.39 -8.06
N SER A 36 1.62 4.29 -7.31
CA SER A 36 0.94 5.39 -6.62
C SER A 36 0.18 6.32 -7.59
N THR A 37 0.78 6.60 -8.75
CA THR A 37 0.17 7.42 -9.81
C THR A 37 -1.01 6.70 -10.45
N SER A 38 -0.85 5.43 -10.83
CA SER A 38 -1.90 4.62 -11.44
C SER A 38 -3.10 4.41 -10.50
N LEU A 39 -2.85 4.27 -9.19
CA LEU A 39 -3.87 4.19 -8.16
C LEU A 39 -4.65 5.50 -8.02
N THR A 40 -3.96 6.64 -8.07
CA THR A 40 -4.61 7.97 -8.06
C THR A 40 -5.45 8.17 -9.32
N GLY A 41 -4.91 7.79 -10.48
CA GLY A 41 -5.64 7.77 -11.75
C GLY A 41 -6.89 6.90 -11.69
N PHE A 42 -6.80 5.70 -11.13
CA PHE A 42 -7.92 4.79 -10.95
C PHE A 42 -9.02 5.40 -10.08
N ASN A 43 -8.68 6.03 -8.95
CA ASN A 43 -9.68 6.73 -8.11
C ASN A 43 -10.40 7.85 -8.88
N ARG A 44 -9.68 8.61 -9.69
CA ARG A 44 -10.29 9.62 -10.56
C ARG A 44 -11.26 8.99 -11.57
N THR A 45 -10.91 7.86 -12.19
CA THR A 45 -11.83 7.17 -13.10
C THR A 45 -13.08 6.62 -12.40
N ILE A 46 -12.94 6.17 -11.14
CA ILE A 46 -14.08 5.74 -10.32
C ILE A 46 -15.01 6.92 -10.05
N ASP A 47 -14.46 8.07 -9.68
CA ASP A 47 -15.22 9.29 -9.43
C ASP A 47 -15.91 9.77 -10.73
N ASP A 48 -15.22 9.74 -11.87
CA ASP A 48 -15.80 10.05 -13.18
C ASP A 48 -16.93 9.06 -13.55
N TYR A 49 -16.76 7.77 -13.25
CA TYR A 49 -17.78 6.74 -13.48
C TYR A 49 -19.00 6.94 -12.56
N GLU A 50 -18.79 7.35 -11.31
CA GLU A 50 -19.86 7.70 -10.37
C GLU A 50 -20.64 8.94 -10.82
N THR A 51 -19.97 9.98 -11.31
CA THR A 51 -20.68 11.17 -11.84
C THR A 51 -21.52 10.83 -13.06
N MET A 52 -21.05 9.93 -13.95
CA MET A 52 -21.85 9.42 -15.05
C MET A 52 -23.03 8.56 -14.56
N ALA A 53 -22.82 7.73 -13.53
CA ALA A 53 -23.89 6.93 -12.93
C ALA A 53 -25.00 7.79 -12.30
N LYS A 54 -24.64 8.91 -11.67
CA LYS A 54 -25.60 9.89 -11.14
C LYS A 54 -26.41 10.58 -12.25
N LYS A 55 -25.82 10.80 -13.42
CA LYS A 55 -26.45 11.46 -14.58
C LYS A 55 -27.31 10.52 -15.44
N GLU A 56 -27.23 9.20 -15.22
CA GLU A 56 -27.99 8.22 -16.00
C GLU A 56 -29.49 8.28 -15.64
N MET A 57 -30.35 8.61 -16.60
CA MET A 57 -31.81 8.71 -16.40
C MET A 57 -32.51 7.34 -16.27
N ILE A 58 -31.89 6.27 -16.78
CA ILE A 58 -32.47 4.93 -16.75
C ILE A 58 -32.11 4.24 -15.43
N LYS A 59 -33.08 4.15 -14.50
CA LYS A 59 -32.88 3.59 -13.14
C LYS A 59 -32.23 2.20 -13.11
N ALA A 60 -32.64 1.28 -13.99
CA ALA A 60 -32.05 -0.06 -14.05
C ALA A 60 -30.57 -0.07 -14.51
N LYS A 61 -30.14 0.91 -15.32
CA LYS A 61 -28.73 1.07 -15.71
C LYS A 61 -27.94 1.79 -14.62
N GLN A 62 -28.58 2.74 -13.93
CA GLN A 62 -28.02 3.44 -12.79
C GLN A 62 -27.67 2.48 -11.65
N GLU A 63 -28.56 1.56 -11.27
CA GLU A 63 -28.29 0.55 -10.24
C GLU A 63 -27.09 -0.34 -10.59
N LYS A 64 -27.03 -0.85 -11.83
CA LYS A 64 -25.88 -1.64 -12.30
C LYS A 64 -24.58 -0.84 -12.29
N ALA A 65 -24.64 0.44 -12.57
CA ALA A 65 -23.49 1.32 -12.52
C ALA A 65 -23.03 1.59 -11.08
N PHE A 66 -23.95 1.82 -10.13
CA PHE A 66 -23.62 1.97 -8.71
C PHE A 66 -23.00 0.70 -8.11
N MET A 67 -23.52 -0.48 -8.45
CA MET A 67 -22.93 -1.76 -8.06
C MET A 67 -21.49 -1.94 -8.60
N ARG A 68 -21.22 -1.43 -9.81
CA ARG A 68 -19.87 -1.45 -10.38
C ARG A 68 -18.95 -0.43 -9.71
N VAL A 69 -19.45 0.76 -9.38
CA VAL A 69 -18.70 1.77 -8.60
C VAL A 69 -18.33 1.22 -7.23
N SER A 70 -19.27 0.59 -6.51
CA SER A 70 -18.99 0.04 -5.18
C SER A 70 -17.94 -1.05 -5.24
N LYS A 71 -18.02 -1.94 -6.23
CA LYS A 71 -16.98 -2.96 -6.49
C LYS A 71 -15.63 -2.30 -6.74
N PHE A 72 -15.53 -1.34 -7.67
CA PHE A 72 -14.26 -0.68 -7.94
C PHE A 72 -13.71 0.10 -6.74
N ARG A 73 -14.57 0.65 -5.87
CA ARG A 73 -14.14 1.27 -4.61
C ARG A 73 -13.56 0.24 -3.65
N ALA A 74 -14.18 -0.93 -3.52
CA ALA A 74 -13.63 -2.04 -2.74
C ALA A 74 -12.28 -2.50 -3.28
N ASP A 75 -12.20 -2.75 -4.60
CA ASP A 75 -10.96 -3.13 -5.27
C ASP A 75 -9.87 -2.06 -5.08
N ALA A 76 -10.20 -0.76 -5.15
CA ALA A 76 -9.24 0.33 -4.91
C ALA A 76 -8.72 0.37 -3.47
N THR A 77 -9.54 0.02 -2.48
CA THR A 77 -9.11 -0.07 -1.08
C THR A 77 -8.23 -1.29 -0.82
N GLU A 78 -8.57 -2.43 -1.44
CA GLU A 78 -7.78 -3.65 -1.34
C GLU A 78 -6.40 -3.48 -1.98
N LEU A 79 -6.34 -2.96 -3.21
CA LEU A 79 -5.07 -2.69 -3.90
C LEU A 79 -4.17 -1.70 -3.14
N ARG A 80 -4.78 -0.71 -2.45
CA ARG A 80 -4.04 0.19 -1.55
C ARG A 80 -3.44 -0.56 -0.36
N ALA A 81 -4.26 -1.37 0.31
CA ALA A 81 -3.82 -2.13 1.46
C ALA A 81 -2.71 -3.13 1.09
N GLU A 82 -2.82 -3.77 -0.08
CA GLU A 82 -1.76 -4.64 -0.61
C GLU A 82 -0.50 -3.86 -0.94
N PHE A 83 -0.60 -2.72 -1.63
CA PHE A 83 0.55 -1.87 -1.92
C PHE A 83 1.30 -1.47 -0.65
N ASP A 84 0.58 -1.00 0.38
CA ASP A 84 1.16 -0.60 1.66
C ASP A 84 1.80 -1.80 2.38
N ARG A 85 1.16 -2.96 2.34
CA ARG A 85 1.70 -4.20 2.93
C ARG A 85 3.00 -4.63 2.26
N VAL A 86 3.04 -4.67 0.92
CA VAL A 86 4.23 -5.08 0.19
C VAL A 86 5.33 -4.02 0.33
N LYS A 87 5.00 -2.73 0.32
CA LYS A 87 5.95 -1.63 0.59
C LYS A 87 6.60 -1.79 1.97
N ASN A 88 5.81 -2.05 3.01
CA ASN A 88 6.31 -2.29 4.36
C ASN A 88 7.18 -3.56 4.43
N GLN A 89 6.81 -4.63 3.72
CA GLN A 89 7.60 -5.86 3.65
C GLN A 89 8.96 -5.64 3.01
N VAL A 90 9.01 -4.90 1.89
CA VAL A 90 10.26 -4.50 1.23
C VAL A 90 11.11 -3.62 2.15
N ALA A 91 10.52 -2.61 2.78
CA ALA A 91 11.23 -1.72 3.70
C ALA A 91 11.87 -2.52 4.85
N ASN A 92 11.10 -3.43 5.46
CA ASN A 92 11.58 -4.32 6.51
C ASN A 92 12.67 -5.28 6.02
N ALA A 93 12.56 -5.81 4.80
CA ALA A 93 13.60 -6.66 4.21
C ALA A 93 14.90 -5.89 3.96
N LYS A 94 14.83 -4.65 3.45
CA LYS A 94 15.99 -3.76 3.31
C LYS A 94 16.61 -3.39 4.66
N SER A 95 15.79 -3.08 5.68
CA SER A 95 16.31 -2.81 7.03
C SER A 95 17.00 -4.02 7.65
N LYS A 96 16.48 -5.23 7.42
CA LYS A 96 17.12 -6.47 7.86
C LYS A 96 18.44 -6.73 7.12
N ALA A 97 18.48 -6.54 5.80
CA ALA A 97 19.70 -6.69 5.01
C ALA A 97 20.78 -5.68 5.45
N ASN A 98 20.45 -4.40 5.58
CA ASN A 98 21.39 -3.39 6.08
C ASN A 98 21.89 -3.72 7.49
N ARG A 99 21.01 -4.22 8.37
CA ARG A 99 21.40 -4.66 9.71
C ARG A 99 22.33 -5.88 9.67
N ASP A 100 22.08 -6.83 8.76
CA ASP A 100 22.89 -8.03 8.60
C ASP A 100 24.28 -7.69 8.03
N ASP A 101 24.38 -6.76 7.07
CA ASP A 101 25.65 -6.25 6.55
C ASP A 101 26.46 -5.52 7.66
N LEU A 102 25.79 -4.71 8.48
CA LEU A 102 26.43 -4.00 9.60
C LEU A 102 26.85 -4.94 10.75
N LEU A 103 26.10 -6.02 11.00
CA LEU A 103 26.44 -7.02 12.02
C LEU A 103 27.46 -8.05 11.52
N GLY A 104 27.47 -8.34 10.22
CA GLY A 104 28.43 -9.21 9.56
C GLY A 104 29.86 -8.66 9.65
N ASP A 105 30.01 -7.33 9.60
CA ASP A 105 31.30 -6.65 9.80
C ASP A 105 31.72 -6.61 11.29
N ALA A 106 30.75 -6.50 12.21
CA ALA A 106 31.02 -6.51 13.66
C ALA A 106 31.39 -7.91 14.22
N GLY A 107 31.18 -8.98 13.45
CA GLY A 107 31.52 -10.36 13.83
C GLY A 107 33.01 -10.71 13.74
N GLN A 108 33.87 -9.78 13.32
CA GLN A 108 35.31 -10.01 13.15
C GLN A 108 36.17 -9.08 14.02
N THR A 109 35.75 -8.83 15.27
CA THR A 109 36.61 -8.25 16.32
C THR A 109 36.63 -9.11 17.58
N GLY A 110 36.79 -10.43 17.38
CA GLY A 110 37.37 -11.34 18.38
C GLY A 110 38.77 -11.77 17.92
N PRO A 111 39.73 -12.05 18.82
CA PRO A 111 41.14 -12.25 18.47
C PRO A 111 41.35 -13.64 17.86
N SER A 112 41.01 -13.79 16.59
CA SER A 112 41.38 -14.98 15.84
C SER A 112 41.79 -14.58 14.43
N VAL A 113 43.09 -14.39 14.26
CA VAL A 113 43.91 -14.70 13.09
C VAL A 113 43.09 -15.11 11.85
N SER A 114 42.55 -14.13 11.13
CA SER A 114 42.10 -14.31 9.75
C SER A 114 43.21 -13.86 8.84
N ARG A 115 44.06 -14.83 8.47
CA ARG A 115 45.09 -14.69 7.45
C ARG A 115 44.50 -13.99 6.23
N GLN A 116 45.11 -12.85 5.92
CA GLN A 116 45.30 -12.28 4.59
C GLN A 116 44.66 -13.09 3.46
N ARG A 117 43.52 -12.61 2.97
CA ARG A 117 43.18 -12.78 1.55
C ARG A 117 43.91 -11.72 0.75
N PHE A 118 45.22 -11.91 0.58
CA PHE A 118 45.97 -11.28 -0.51
C PHE A 118 46.68 -12.38 -1.29
N ASN A 119 46.09 -12.67 -2.45
CA ASN A 119 46.62 -13.53 -3.47
C ASN A 119 47.85 -12.87 -4.09
N VAL A 120 49.07 -13.34 -3.77
CA VAL A 120 50.30 -12.99 -4.50
C VAL A 120 51.14 -14.25 -4.69
N ASN A 121 51.08 -14.79 -5.90
CA ASN A 121 52.08 -15.73 -6.40
C ASN A 121 53.45 -15.04 -6.42
N ASN A 122 54.29 -15.24 -5.40
CA ASN A 122 55.73 -15.02 -5.53
C ASN A 122 56.50 -15.83 -4.45
N PRO A 123 57.29 -16.86 -4.80
CA PRO A 123 58.13 -17.55 -3.85
C PRO A 123 59.57 -17.04 -3.97
N SER A 124 60.04 -16.28 -2.98
CA SER A 124 61.48 -16.23 -2.64
C SER A 124 61.76 -15.37 -1.42
N ASN A 125 62.51 -15.97 -0.51
CA ASN A 125 63.43 -15.36 0.45
C ASN A 125 62.91 -14.74 1.76
N MET A 126 63.22 -15.52 2.80
CA MET A 126 63.97 -15.16 4.01
C MET A 126 63.23 -14.55 5.19
N GLY A 127 63.35 -15.26 6.31
CA GLY A 127 63.13 -14.72 7.65
C GLY A 127 62.34 -15.65 8.54
N GLU A 128 62.97 -16.74 9.01
CA GLU A 128 62.53 -17.43 10.22
C GLU A 128 62.55 -16.43 11.40
N HIS A 129 61.38 -15.94 11.80
CA HIS A 129 61.21 -15.31 13.09
C HIS A 129 60.30 -16.20 13.95
N SER A 130 60.95 -17.09 14.69
CA SER A 130 60.37 -17.72 15.87
C SER A 130 60.22 -16.65 16.95
N GLU A 131 59.03 -16.07 17.09
CA GLU A 131 58.74 -15.12 18.18
C GLU A 131 58.60 -15.86 19.51
N ASN A 132 59.60 -15.68 20.36
CA ASN A 132 59.60 -16.10 21.76
C ASN A 132 58.63 -15.23 22.59
N PRO A 133 57.65 -15.80 23.32
CA PRO A 133 56.65 -15.04 24.09
C PRO A 133 57.19 -14.26 25.31
N PHE A 134 58.49 -14.41 25.65
CA PHE A 134 59.08 -13.89 26.89
C PHE A 134 60.20 -12.86 26.69
N ALA A 135 60.52 -12.47 25.44
CA ALA A 135 61.54 -11.46 25.15
C ALA A 135 61.02 -10.01 25.10
N ALA A 136 59.72 -9.77 25.34
CA ALA A 136 59.07 -8.46 25.22
C ALA A 136 59.10 -7.61 26.50
N SER A 137 60.06 -7.81 27.41
CA SER A 137 60.07 -7.14 28.72
C SER A 137 60.80 -5.79 28.76
N ALA A 138 60.98 -5.10 27.63
CA ALA A 138 61.53 -3.75 27.62
C ALA A 138 60.88 -2.87 26.53
N GLN A 139 59.69 -2.36 26.89
CA GLN A 139 58.89 -1.31 26.25
C GLN A 139 58.13 -1.70 24.94
N PRO A 140 56.91 -1.15 24.68
CA PRO A 140 56.20 -0.12 25.42
C PRO A 140 54.72 -0.45 25.75
N THR A 141 54.32 -0.28 27.01
CA THR A 141 52.91 -0.26 27.42
C THR A 141 52.11 0.92 26.83
N TYR A 142 52.78 1.85 26.16
CA TYR A 142 52.19 3.04 25.54
C TYR A 142 51.52 2.72 24.18
N ASN A 143 52.12 1.83 23.37
CA ASN A 143 51.54 1.46 22.06
C ASN A 143 50.21 0.71 22.21
N LEU A 144 50.09 -0.17 23.22
CA LEU A 144 48.85 -0.92 23.47
C LEU A 144 47.69 -0.01 23.92
N ARG A 145 48.01 1.08 24.62
CA ARG A 145 47.03 2.06 25.10
C ARG A 145 46.60 3.01 23.99
N GLU A 146 47.53 3.41 23.12
CA GLU A 146 47.24 4.21 21.92
C GLU A 146 46.40 3.44 20.91
N ASP A 147 46.69 2.15 20.67
CA ASP A 147 45.85 1.28 19.83
C ASP A 147 44.42 1.13 20.37
N HIS A 148 44.28 1.06 21.70
CA HIS A 148 42.97 1.02 22.35
C HIS A 148 42.21 2.35 22.18
N ALA A 149 42.89 3.49 22.33
CA ALA A 149 42.29 4.80 22.17
C ALA A 149 41.85 5.09 20.73
N LEU A 150 42.64 4.67 19.74
CA LEU A 150 42.29 4.81 18.31
C LEU A 150 41.10 3.94 17.92
N ARG A 151 41.01 2.73 18.48
CA ARG A 151 39.87 1.83 18.27
C ARG A 151 38.60 2.36 18.93
N GLU A 152 38.71 2.95 20.12
CA GLU A 152 37.57 3.61 20.77
C GLU A 152 37.09 4.81 19.97
N HIS A 153 38.01 5.61 19.43
CA HIS A 153 37.65 6.74 18.57
C HIS A 153 36.94 6.30 17.28
N SER A 154 37.47 5.30 16.58
CA SER A 154 36.84 4.79 15.35
C SER A 154 35.51 4.09 15.62
N PHE A 155 35.37 3.44 16.79
CA PHE A 155 34.09 2.90 17.23
C PHE A 155 33.06 4.00 17.54
N ILE A 156 33.48 5.09 18.19
CA ILE A 156 32.61 6.24 18.45
C ILE A 156 32.17 6.90 17.14
N ASP A 157 33.10 7.17 16.23
CA ASP A 157 32.80 7.83 14.94
C ASP A 157 31.88 6.95 14.07
N SER A 158 32.08 5.63 14.04
CA SER A 158 31.20 4.71 13.32
C SER A 158 29.82 4.58 13.98
N THR A 159 29.75 4.63 15.31
CA THR A 159 28.49 4.62 16.06
C THR A 159 27.70 5.90 15.86
N GLU A 160 28.35 7.06 15.84
CA GLU A 160 27.73 8.37 15.58
C GLU A 160 27.08 8.39 14.18
N ASN A 161 27.83 7.97 13.16
CA ASN A 161 27.31 7.87 11.79
C ASN A 161 26.11 6.90 11.68
N GLN A 162 26.13 5.77 12.40
CA GLN A 162 25.01 4.84 12.42
C GLN A 162 23.80 5.37 13.19
N LEU A 163 24.02 6.09 14.29
CA LEU A 163 22.95 6.76 15.05
C LEU A 163 22.26 7.81 14.21
N ASP A 164 23.02 8.63 13.49
CA ASP A 164 22.47 9.64 12.59
C ASP A 164 21.67 9.00 11.46
N ALA A 165 22.14 7.89 10.89
CA ALA A 165 21.38 7.12 9.90
C ALA A 165 20.06 6.57 10.48
N PHE A 166 20.07 6.06 11.72
CA PHE A 166 18.84 5.60 12.39
C PHE A 166 17.88 6.75 12.73
N ILE A 167 18.39 7.92 13.11
CA ILE A 167 17.57 9.10 13.37
C ILE A 167 16.92 9.58 12.06
N ALA A 168 17.69 9.62 10.96
CA ALA A 168 17.16 9.96 9.65
C ALA A 168 16.07 8.98 9.19
N GLN A 169 16.31 7.67 9.33
CA GLN A 169 15.32 6.63 9.05
C GLN A 169 14.10 6.75 9.97
N GLY A 170 14.30 7.01 11.26
CA GLY A 170 13.23 7.19 12.23
C GLY A 170 12.33 8.38 11.90
N ARG A 171 12.92 9.49 11.43
CA ARG A 171 12.17 10.65 10.92
C ARG A 171 11.34 10.29 9.69
N GLU A 172 11.91 9.58 8.72
CA GLU A 172 11.19 9.16 7.51
C GLU A 172 10.01 8.23 7.83
N VAL A 173 10.19 7.30 8.77
CA VAL A 173 9.11 6.41 9.22
C VAL A 173 8.00 7.18 9.91
N LEU A 174 8.35 8.13 10.80
CA LEU A 174 7.37 8.97 11.47
C LEU A 174 6.58 9.83 10.47
N ASP A 175 7.24 10.38 9.46
CA ASP A 175 6.60 11.19 8.42
C ASP A 175 5.60 10.34 7.61
N ASN A 176 6.01 9.12 7.21
CA ASN A 176 5.10 8.17 6.55
C ASN A 176 3.89 7.82 7.43
N LEU A 177 4.05 7.65 8.74
CA LEU A 177 2.94 7.37 9.66
C LEU A 177 1.99 8.56 9.80
N VAL A 178 2.53 9.79 9.83
CA VAL A 178 1.72 11.02 9.85
C VAL A 178 0.90 11.15 8.57
N ASP A 179 1.51 10.87 7.41
CA ASP A 179 0.82 10.86 6.12
C ASP A 179 -0.29 9.81 6.06
N GLN A 180 -0.01 8.58 6.50
CA GLN A 180 -1.02 7.53 6.60
C GLN A 180 -2.20 7.95 7.48
N ARG A 181 -1.94 8.57 8.63
CA ARG A 181 -2.98 9.12 9.51
C ARG A 181 -3.82 10.18 8.82
N ASN A 182 -3.21 11.06 8.03
CA ASN A 182 -3.95 12.09 7.28
C ASN A 182 -4.85 11.47 6.21
N VAL A 183 -4.38 10.43 5.51
CA VAL A 183 -5.17 9.66 4.55
C VAL A 183 -6.35 8.95 5.22
N LEU A 184 -6.12 8.29 6.36
CA LEU A 184 -7.16 7.63 7.14
C LEU A 184 -8.23 8.61 7.62
N LYS A 185 -7.84 9.80 8.09
CA LYS A 185 -8.80 10.87 8.44
C LYS A 185 -9.60 11.35 7.23
N GLY A 186 -8.96 11.50 6.08
CA GLY A 186 -9.64 11.85 4.83
C GLY A 186 -10.66 10.79 4.43
N THR A 187 -10.30 9.52 4.58
CA THR A 187 -11.19 8.38 4.31
C THR A 187 -12.35 8.32 5.30
N GLN A 188 -12.09 8.51 6.60
CA GLN A 188 -13.13 8.58 7.63
C GLN A 188 -14.14 9.70 7.35
N ARG A 189 -13.66 10.90 7.00
CA ARG A 189 -14.54 12.02 6.62
C ARG A 189 -15.40 11.66 5.42
N ARG A 190 -14.79 11.12 4.36
CA ARG A 190 -15.51 10.66 3.16
C ARG A 190 -16.49 9.53 3.46
N LEU A 191 -16.18 8.64 4.41
CA LEU A 191 -17.07 7.55 4.83
C LEU A 191 -18.25 8.10 5.65
N LEU A 192 -18.02 9.09 6.53
CA LEU A 192 -19.07 9.82 7.23
C LEU A 192 -19.97 10.60 6.25
N ASP A 193 -19.40 11.29 5.27
CA ASP A 193 -20.13 11.99 4.21
C ASP A 193 -20.91 11.01 3.33
N ALA A 194 -20.30 9.88 2.98
CA ALA A 194 -20.96 8.79 2.28
C ALA A 194 -22.08 8.17 3.13
N ALA A 195 -21.89 7.99 4.43
CA ALA A 195 -22.92 7.47 5.34
C ALA A 195 -24.08 8.46 5.50
N ASN A 196 -23.81 9.77 5.58
CA ASN A 196 -24.84 10.81 5.58
C ASN A 196 -25.61 10.85 4.25
N THR A 197 -24.94 10.63 3.12
CA THR A 197 -25.59 10.60 1.79
C THR A 197 -26.26 9.27 1.48
N LEU A 198 -25.79 8.15 2.04
CA LEU A 198 -26.42 6.83 1.96
C LEU A 198 -27.60 6.70 2.92
N GLY A 199 -27.61 7.43 4.04
CA GLY A 199 -28.80 7.64 4.87
C GLY A 199 -29.95 8.25 4.04
N LEU A 200 -29.62 9.22 3.19
CA LEU A 200 -30.51 9.78 2.17
C LEU A 200 -30.86 8.75 1.07
N SER A 201 -29.97 7.80 0.74
CA SER A 201 -30.26 6.73 -0.22
C SER A 201 -31.35 5.77 0.28
N ARG A 202 -31.55 5.61 1.59
CA ARG A 202 -32.64 4.78 2.14
C ARG A 202 -34.00 5.46 1.93
N ASP A 203 -34.06 6.78 2.05
CA ASP A 203 -35.25 7.57 1.71
C ASP A 203 -35.50 7.60 0.19
N VAL A 204 -34.45 7.65 -0.63
CA VAL A 204 -34.57 7.50 -2.10
C VAL A 204 -35.05 6.10 -2.47
N ILE A 205 -34.56 5.03 -1.82
CA ILE A 205 -35.03 3.65 -2.01
C ILE A 205 -36.54 3.55 -1.66
N GLY A 206 -36.96 4.13 -0.54
CA GLY A 206 -38.37 4.13 -0.14
C GLY A 206 -39.26 4.96 -1.07
N TRP A 207 -38.73 6.06 -1.62
CA TRP A 207 -39.43 6.87 -2.61
C TRP A 207 -39.59 6.15 -3.95
N ILE A 208 -38.64 5.26 -4.30
CA ILE A 208 -38.69 4.42 -5.50
C ILE A 208 -39.74 3.32 -5.37
N GLU A 209 -39.79 2.63 -4.24
CA GLU A 209 -40.77 1.57 -3.98
C GLU A 209 -42.21 2.11 -3.93
N LYS A 210 -42.40 3.32 -3.39
CA LYS A 210 -43.70 4.02 -3.39
C LYS A 210 -44.23 4.29 -4.80
N ARG A 211 -43.38 4.67 -5.77
CA ARG A 211 -43.83 4.94 -7.15
C ARG A 211 -44.30 3.67 -7.86
N THR A 212 -43.58 2.56 -7.72
CA THR A 212 -43.97 1.28 -8.33
C THR A 212 -45.26 0.73 -7.69
N THR A 213 -45.40 0.90 -6.38
CA THR A 213 -46.63 0.53 -5.67
C THR A 213 -47.81 1.39 -6.12
N GLN A 214 -47.60 2.70 -6.30
CA GLN A 214 -48.64 3.60 -6.80
C GLN A 214 -49.09 3.25 -8.22
N ASP A 215 -48.16 2.90 -9.12
CA ASP A 215 -48.47 2.46 -10.48
C ASP A 215 -49.29 1.16 -10.49
N THR A 216 -48.93 0.21 -9.61
CA THR A 216 -49.67 -1.04 -9.43
C THR A 216 -51.09 -0.79 -8.92
N ILE A 217 -51.27 0.15 -7.98
CA ILE A 217 -52.59 0.53 -7.47
C ILE A 217 -53.44 1.18 -8.58
N ILE A 218 -52.88 2.10 -9.38
CA ILE A 218 -53.59 2.74 -10.49
C ILE A 218 -54.05 1.69 -11.51
N PHE A 219 -53.20 0.72 -11.83
CA PHE A 219 -53.55 -0.39 -12.73
C PHE A 219 -54.69 -1.25 -12.18
N VAL A 220 -54.63 -1.64 -10.90
CA VAL A 220 -55.69 -2.46 -10.27
C VAL A 220 -57.01 -1.70 -10.22
N VAL A 221 -57.00 -0.42 -9.85
CA VAL A 221 -58.22 0.42 -9.84
C VAL A 221 -58.81 0.52 -11.25
N GLY A 222 -57.98 0.74 -12.27
CA GLY A 222 -58.41 0.76 -13.67
C GLY A 222 -59.05 -0.56 -14.12
N ALA A 223 -58.45 -1.70 -13.73
CA ALA A 223 -58.99 -3.02 -14.04
C ALA A 223 -60.34 -3.30 -13.37
N VAL A 224 -60.51 -2.93 -12.09
CA VAL A 224 -61.79 -3.10 -11.39
C VAL A 224 -62.87 -2.23 -12.02
N PHE A 225 -62.53 -0.99 -12.40
CA PHE A 225 -63.47 -0.09 -13.05
C PHE A 225 -63.95 -0.63 -14.41
N THR A 226 -63.06 -1.21 -15.23
CA THR A 226 -63.46 -1.79 -16.51
C THR A 226 -64.35 -3.02 -16.33
N PHE A 227 -64.06 -3.90 -15.35
CA PHE A 227 -64.96 -5.01 -15.01
C PHE A 227 -66.34 -4.53 -14.53
N PHE A 228 -66.39 -3.45 -13.74
CA PHE A 228 -67.65 -2.86 -13.28
C PHE A 228 -68.49 -2.32 -14.45
N CYS A 229 -67.85 -1.66 -15.42
CA CYS A 229 -68.52 -1.21 -16.64
C CYS A 229 -69.09 -2.38 -17.46
N PHE A 230 -68.34 -3.47 -17.62
CA PHE A 230 -68.85 -4.67 -18.28
C PHE A 230 -70.05 -5.28 -17.55
N TRP A 231 -70.00 -5.32 -16.21
CA TRP A 231 -71.11 -5.79 -15.40
C TRP A 231 -72.37 -4.94 -15.57
N LEU A 232 -72.24 -3.60 -15.57
CA LEU A 232 -73.37 -2.70 -15.81
C LEU A 232 -73.98 -2.89 -17.19
N ILE A 233 -73.17 -3.08 -18.23
CA ILE A 233 -73.67 -3.34 -19.60
C ILE A 233 -74.45 -4.65 -19.63
N TRP A 234 -73.92 -5.71 -19.00
CA TRP A 234 -74.62 -7.00 -18.95
C TRP A 234 -75.95 -6.93 -18.20
N HIS A 235 -76.03 -6.14 -17.13
CA HIS A 235 -77.25 -6.03 -16.31
C HIS A 235 -78.33 -5.10 -16.90
N TYR A 236 -77.95 -4.06 -17.65
CA TYR A 236 -78.90 -3.10 -18.22
C TYR A 236 -79.30 -3.40 -19.66
N LEU A 237 -78.47 -4.11 -20.44
CA LEU A 237 -78.71 -4.44 -21.84
C LEU A 237 -78.99 -5.93 -22.09
N GLY A 238 -78.86 -6.78 -21.07
CA GLY A 238 -79.24 -8.20 -21.07
C GLY A 238 -80.26 -8.49 -19.98
#